data_AF-A0A947UDG4-F1
#
_entry.id   AF-A0A947UDG4-F1
#
_cell.length_a   1.000
_cell.length_b   1.000
_cell.length_c   1.000
_cell.angle_alpha   90.00
_cell.angle_beta   90.00
_cell.angle_gamma   90.00
#
_symmetry.space_group_name_H-M   'P 1'
#
loop_
_entity.id
_entity.type
_entity.pdbx_description
1 polymer ?
#
loop_
_entity_poly.entity_id
_entity_poly.type
_entity_poly.pdbx_seq_one_letter_code
_entity_poly.pdbx_strand_id
1 'polypeptide(L)'
;NRQASPRFVDDYPTFNFLVKKKDFLAVNGFNTQFWPGEDTKLCLDLTHKLGKKILYHPDILVFHHRRPIFLPHLSQISRYGFQRGRFVRLFPQTSLRPAYFLPLLLPIIFPFYFLALFYTALIHHSLLLAPAIFLTHLTYAIFFLKGLVTKVRPL
;
A
#
# COMPACT_ATOMS: atom_id res chain seq x y z
N ASN A 1 -21.49 3.19 14.51
CA ASN A 1 -20.15 3.75 14.23
C ASN A 1 -19.17 3.38 15.33
N ARG A 2 -18.37 2.33 15.17
CA ARG A 2 -17.23 2.10 16.06
C ARG A 2 -16.06 2.93 15.55
N GLN A 3 -15.74 4.03 16.23
CA GLN A 3 -14.47 4.72 15.99
C GLN A 3 -13.33 3.77 16.39
N ALA A 4 -12.31 3.66 15.55
CA ALA A 4 -11.13 2.86 15.85
C ALA A 4 -10.41 3.44 17.08
N SER A 5 -9.97 2.63 18.03
CA SER A 5 -9.24 3.12 19.20
C SER A 5 -7.82 3.56 18.82
N PRO A 6 -7.23 4.52 19.57
CA PRO A 6 -5.80 4.84 19.45
C PRO A 6 -4.94 3.59 19.60
N ARG A 7 -3.92 3.45 18.77
CA ARG A 7 -3.04 2.28 18.78
C ARG A 7 -1.65 2.61 18.26
N PHE A 8 -0.65 1.86 18.70
CA PHE A 8 0.67 1.94 18.13
C PHE A 8 0.75 1.19 16.80
N VAL A 9 1.49 1.78 15.86
CA VAL A 9 1.79 1.23 14.54
C VAL A 9 3.28 1.36 14.26
N ASP A 10 3.72 0.66 13.22
CA ASP A 10 5.12 0.57 12.78
C ASP A 10 5.28 0.83 11.27
N ASP A 11 4.18 0.99 10.55
CA ASP A 11 4.09 1.43 9.16
C ASP A 11 2.80 2.23 8.98
N TYR A 12 2.89 3.44 8.44
CA TYR A 12 1.75 4.31 8.18
C TYR A 12 2.07 5.34 7.08
N PRO A 13 1.09 5.75 6.27
CA PRO A 13 1.31 6.79 5.27
C PRO A 13 1.67 8.14 5.89
N THR A 14 2.61 8.86 5.28
CA THR A 14 3.16 10.10 5.85
C THR A 14 2.38 11.37 5.51
N PHE A 15 1.27 11.27 4.77
CA PHE A 15 0.41 12.40 4.41
C PHE A 15 -0.50 12.92 5.54
N ASN A 16 -0.44 12.28 6.71
CA ASN A 16 -1.04 12.73 7.98
C ASN A 16 -0.13 12.26 9.14
N PHE A 17 1.11 12.76 9.17
CA PHE A 17 2.16 12.24 10.03
C PHE A 17 3.02 13.35 10.62
N LEU A 18 3.13 13.37 11.95
CA LEU A 18 3.92 14.33 12.70
C LEU A 18 5.12 13.63 13.32
N VAL A 19 6.32 14.15 13.07
CA VAL A 19 7.57 13.60 13.59
C VAL A 19 8.42 14.73 14.18
N LYS A 20 9.08 14.44 15.31
CA LYS A 20 10.04 15.39 15.89
C LYS A 20 11.20 15.58 14.93
N LYS A 21 11.56 16.85 14.66
CA LYS A 21 12.68 17.21 13.77
C LYS A 21 13.96 16.42 14.08
N LYS A 22 14.31 16.29 15.36
CA LYS A 22 15.51 15.55 15.80
C LYS A 22 15.50 14.07 15.38
N ASP A 23 14.34 13.41 15.46
CA ASP A 23 14.21 11.99 15.15
C ASP A 23 14.18 11.78 13.63
N PHE A 24 13.53 12.70 12.89
CA PHE A 24 13.54 12.72 11.42
C PHE A 24 14.96 12.89 10.84
N LEU A 25 15.73 13.83 11.39
CA LEU A 25 17.12 14.05 10.96
C LEU A 25 18.03 12.89 11.36
N ALA A 26 17.80 12.27 12.53
CA ALA A 26 18.58 11.12 12.99
C ALA A 26 18.44 9.86 12.09
N VAL A 27 17.37 9.76 11.29
CA VAL A 27 17.19 8.69 10.29
C VAL A 27 17.47 9.14 8.85
N ASN A 28 18.11 10.31 8.66
CA ASN A 28 18.39 10.91 7.37
C ASN A 28 17.14 11.26 6.52
N GLY A 29 15.97 11.44 7.16
CA GLY A 29 14.74 11.85 6.50
C GLY A 29 14.20 10.86 5.46
N PHE A 30 13.53 11.39 4.43
CA PHE A 30 12.95 10.59 3.35
C PHE A 30 14.01 10.12 2.36
N ASN A 31 14.02 8.82 2.05
CA ASN A 31 14.87 8.26 1.00
C ASN A 31 14.08 8.12 -0.31
N THR A 32 14.37 9.01 -1.27
CA THR A 32 13.66 9.12 -2.56
C THR A 32 13.89 7.93 -3.50
N GLN A 33 14.90 7.10 -3.26
CA GLN A 33 15.13 5.87 -4.05
C GLN A 33 14.00 4.85 -3.87
N PHE A 34 13.20 5.01 -2.82
CA PHE A 34 12.07 4.16 -2.50
C PHE A 34 10.72 4.73 -2.96
N TRP A 35 10.70 5.84 -3.69
CA TRP A 35 9.46 6.45 -4.14
C TRP A 35 8.62 5.52 -5.04
N PRO A 36 7.29 5.40 -4.83
CA PRO A 36 6.52 5.83 -3.67
C PRO A 36 6.49 4.71 -2.59
N GLY A 37 7.18 4.95 -1.48
CA GLY A 37 7.50 3.94 -0.45
C GLY A 37 8.53 4.41 0.58
N GLU A 38 8.97 5.66 0.46
CA GLU A 38 9.76 6.40 1.43
C GLU A 38 9.10 6.49 2.81
N ASP A 39 7.76 6.44 2.86
CA ASP A 39 6.97 6.41 4.10
C ASP A 39 7.23 5.15 4.93
N THR A 40 7.18 3.99 4.28
CA THR A 40 7.44 2.68 4.88
C THR A 40 8.87 2.63 5.39
N LYS A 41 9.81 3.14 4.60
CA LYS A 41 11.23 3.19 4.98
C LYS A 41 11.47 4.12 6.17
N LEU A 42 10.82 5.30 6.18
CA LEU A 42 10.91 6.23 7.30
C LEU A 42 10.33 5.60 8.57
N CYS A 43 9.16 4.98 8.49
CA CYS A 43 8.53 4.33 9.63
C CYS A 43 9.39 3.20 10.19
N LEU A 44 9.93 2.34 9.30
CA LEU A 44 10.85 1.27 9.67
C LEU A 44 12.07 1.82 10.45
N ASP A 45 12.69 2.89 9.96
CA ASP A 45 13.86 3.45 10.62
C ASP A 45 13.50 4.09 11.97
N LEU A 46 12.38 4.80 12.06
CA LEU A 46 11.92 5.38 13.32
C LEU A 46 11.63 4.30 14.37
N THR A 47 10.94 3.21 13.99
CA THR A 47 10.51 2.18 14.95
C THR A 47 11.57 1.13 15.24
N HIS A 48 12.29 0.66 14.22
CA HIS A 48 13.25 -0.43 14.38
C HIS A 48 14.70 0.03 14.55
N LYS A 49 15.11 1.19 14.00
CA LYS A 49 16.47 1.71 14.25
C LYS A 49 16.55 2.62 15.46
N LEU A 50 15.59 3.53 15.65
CA LEU A 50 15.57 4.46 16.79
C LEU A 50 14.72 3.98 17.98
N GLY A 51 14.00 2.86 17.85
CA GLY A 51 13.13 2.34 18.91
C GLY A 51 11.95 3.26 19.28
N LYS A 52 11.56 4.18 18.38
CA LYS A 52 10.41 5.08 18.62
C LYS A 52 9.11 4.34 18.39
N LYS A 53 8.01 4.93 18.88
CA LYS A 53 6.65 4.43 18.68
C LYS A 53 5.86 5.44 17.85
N ILE A 54 5.08 4.96 16.89
CA ILE A 54 4.17 5.78 16.10
C ILE A 54 2.76 5.57 16.66
N LEU A 55 2.15 6.63 17.17
CA LEU A 55 0.77 6.59 17.67
C LEU A 55 -0.19 6.98 16.53
N TYR A 56 -1.04 6.04 16.13
CA TYR A 56 -2.21 6.36 15.32
C TYR A 56 -3.34 6.82 16.25
N HIS A 57 -3.98 7.95 15.90
CA HIS A 57 -5.14 8.48 16.62
C HIS A 57 -6.27 8.80 15.62
N PRO A 58 -7.49 8.28 15.83
CA PRO A 58 -8.61 8.44 14.89
C PRO A 58 -9.05 9.90 14.71
N ASP A 59 -8.87 10.74 15.73
CA ASP A 59 -9.35 12.13 15.73
C ASP A 59 -8.41 13.12 15.03
N ILE A 60 -7.22 12.68 14.60
CA ILE A 60 -6.29 13.52 13.84
C ILE A 60 -6.67 13.44 12.36
N LEU A 61 -7.38 14.46 11.88
CA LEU A 61 -7.96 14.47 10.54
C LEU A 61 -7.19 15.39 9.58
N VAL A 62 -6.94 14.88 8.38
CA VAL A 62 -6.43 15.65 7.23
C VAL A 62 -7.28 15.28 6.02
N PHE A 63 -7.72 16.29 5.26
CA PHE A 63 -8.53 16.10 4.06
C PHE A 63 -7.64 16.19 2.81
N HIS A 64 -7.73 15.19 1.94
CA HIS A 64 -6.95 15.13 0.69
C HIS A 64 -7.86 15.19 -0.53
N HIS A 65 -7.39 15.87 -1.57
CA HIS A 65 -8.03 15.80 -2.89
C HIS A 65 -7.76 14.43 -3.53
N ARG A 66 -8.79 13.81 -4.11
CA ARG A 66 -8.65 12.51 -4.78
C ARG A 66 -8.18 12.68 -6.21
N ARG A 67 -7.29 11.78 -6.65
CA ARG A 67 -6.83 11.73 -8.05
C ARG A 67 -7.92 11.15 -8.97
N PRO A 68 -7.85 11.42 -10.28
CA PRO A 68 -8.72 10.78 -11.26
C PRO A 68 -8.61 9.25 -11.22
N ILE A 69 -9.74 8.55 -11.39
CA ILE A 69 -9.92 7.14 -11.02
C ILE A 69 -9.40 6.14 -12.06
N PHE A 70 -9.14 6.56 -13.31
CA PHE A 70 -8.75 5.64 -14.38
C PHE A 70 -7.22 5.48 -14.47
N LEU A 71 -6.60 5.93 -15.56
CA LEU A 71 -5.17 5.73 -15.84
C LEU A 71 -4.24 6.23 -14.72
N PRO A 72 -4.47 7.39 -14.07
CA PRO A 72 -3.62 7.85 -12.97
C PRO A 72 -3.66 6.91 -11.77
N HIS A 73 -4.81 6.29 -11.51
CA HIS A 73 -4.97 5.34 -10.43
C HIS A 73 -4.22 4.04 -10.72
N LEU A 74 -4.32 3.47 -11.92
CA LEU A 74 -3.55 2.28 -12.30
C LEU A 74 -2.04 2.52 -12.23
N SER A 75 -1.57 3.69 -12.67
CA SER A 75 -0.17 4.10 -12.51
C SER A 75 0.25 4.20 -11.04
N GLN A 76 -0.64 4.63 -10.15
CA GLN A 76 -0.36 4.67 -8.71
C GLN A 76 -0.29 3.25 -8.12
N ILE A 77 -1.26 2.40 -8.46
CA ILE A 77 -1.32 1.01 -7.99
C ILE A 77 -0.14 0.19 -8.48
N SER A 78 0.31 0.38 -9.72
CA SER A 78 1.50 -0.30 -10.26
C SER A 78 2.76 0.06 -9.47
N ARG A 79 2.95 1.34 -9.14
CA ARG A 79 4.08 1.80 -8.33
C ARG A 79 4.04 1.25 -6.91
N TYR A 80 2.87 1.23 -6.27
CA TYR A 80 2.70 0.65 -4.93
C TYR A 80 2.94 -0.86 -4.92
N GLY A 81 2.38 -1.60 -5.89
CA GLY A 81 2.65 -3.03 -6.05
C GLY A 81 4.15 -3.28 -6.16
N PHE A 82 4.83 -2.55 -7.06
CA PHE A 82 6.27 -2.68 -7.26
C PHE A 82 7.09 -2.43 -5.99
N GLN A 83 6.86 -1.33 -5.27
CA GLN A 83 7.62 -1.05 -4.05
C GLN A 83 7.31 -2.08 -2.96
N ARG A 84 6.04 -2.49 -2.78
CA ARG A 84 5.70 -3.52 -1.79
C ARG A 84 6.37 -4.85 -2.11
N GLY A 85 6.39 -5.28 -3.37
CA GLY A 85 7.14 -6.46 -3.81
C GLY A 85 8.63 -6.39 -3.47
N ARG A 86 9.27 -5.23 -3.72
CA ARG A 86 10.69 -5.01 -3.35
C ARG A 86 10.89 -5.05 -1.82
N PHE A 87 9.99 -4.43 -1.06
CA PHE A 87 10.11 -4.30 0.38
C PHE A 87 9.91 -5.61 1.13
N VAL A 88 9.23 -6.59 0.57
CA VAL A 88 9.20 -7.95 1.13
C VAL A 88 10.62 -8.47 1.37
N ARG A 89 11.57 -8.16 0.48
CA ARG A 89 12.98 -8.60 0.59
C ARG A 89 13.86 -7.60 1.33
N LEU A 90 13.65 -6.31 1.10
CA LEU A 90 14.45 -5.23 1.70
C LEU A 90 14.10 -4.98 3.17
N PHE A 91 12.80 -4.94 3.48
CA PHE A 91 12.22 -4.48 4.74
C PHE A 91 11.14 -5.47 5.25
N PRO A 92 11.48 -6.77 5.43
CA PRO A 92 10.52 -7.80 5.81
C PRO A 92 9.80 -7.49 7.13
N GLN A 93 10.43 -6.74 8.04
CA GLN A 93 9.89 -6.38 9.35
C GLN A 93 8.53 -5.67 9.24
N THR A 94 8.38 -4.77 8.26
CA THR A 94 7.13 -4.02 8.05
C THR A 94 6.37 -4.49 6.81
N SER A 95 6.99 -5.24 5.90
CA SER A 95 6.42 -5.58 4.59
C SER A 95 6.13 -7.06 4.33
N LEU A 96 6.58 -7.99 5.19
CA LEU A 96 6.23 -9.41 5.09
C LEU A 96 4.90 -9.72 5.81
N ARG A 97 3.85 -8.96 5.50
CA ARG A 97 2.52 -9.10 6.13
C ARG A 97 1.55 -9.80 5.19
N PRO A 98 0.80 -10.83 5.63
CA PRO A 98 -0.16 -11.54 4.77
C PRO A 98 -1.14 -10.63 4.03
N ALA A 99 -1.56 -9.53 4.66
CA ALA A 99 -2.47 -8.55 4.06
C ALA A 99 -1.92 -7.93 2.75
N TYR A 100 -0.61 -7.76 2.60
CA TYR A 100 -0.01 -7.22 1.36
C TYR A 100 0.02 -8.23 0.20
N PHE A 101 -0.19 -9.52 0.49
CA PHE A 101 -0.28 -10.59 -0.50
C PHE A 101 -1.73 -10.88 -0.91
N LEU A 102 -2.73 -10.45 -0.12
CA LEU A 102 -4.15 -10.70 -0.41
C LEU A 102 -4.58 -10.24 -1.83
N PRO A 103 -4.13 -9.08 -2.35
CA PRO A 103 -4.49 -8.67 -3.70
C PRO A 103 -4.01 -9.62 -4.81
N LEU A 104 -3.02 -10.48 -4.55
CA LEU A 104 -2.53 -11.46 -5.53
C LEU A 104 -3.50 -12.62 -5.73
N LEU A 105 -4.38 -12.89 -4.75
CA LEU A 105 -5.35 -13.98 -4.83
C LEU A 105 -6.54 -13.61 -5.71
N LEU A 106 -6.94 -12.34 -5.72
CA LEU A 106 -8.12 -11.89 -6.45
C LEU A 106 -8.05 -12.20 -7.95
N PRO A 107 -6.95 -11.92 -8.68
CA PRO A 107 -6.84 -12.28 -10.10
C PRO A 107 -6.97 -13.79 -10.40
N ILE A 108 -6.65 -14.66 -9.43
CA ILE A 108 -6.74 -16.11 -9.57
C ILE A 108 -8.19 -16.58 -9.38
N ILE A 109 -8.89 -16.01 -8.40
CA ILE A 109 -10.26 -16.38 -8.04
C ILE A 109 -11.28 -15.72 -8.99
N PHE A 110 -10.96 -14.54 -9.50
CA PHE A 110 -11.87 -13.71 -10.28
C PHE A 110 -12.43 -14.38 -11.55
N PRO A 111 -11.68 -15.15 -12.36
CA PRO A 111 -12.25 -15.87 -13.50
C PRO A 111 -13.40 -16.83 -13.13
N PHE A 112 -13.33 -17.46 -11.95
CA PHE A 112 -14.38 -18.34 -11.45
C PHE A 112 -15.60 -17.56 -10.95
N TYR A 113 -15.39 -16.36 -10.42
CA TYR A 113 -16.43 -15.45 -9.95
C TYR A 113 -17.07 -14.62 -11.07
N PHE A 114 -16.36 -14.41 -12.19
CA PHE A 114 -16.79 -13.58 -13.30
C PHE A 114 -18.02 -14.14 -13.99
N LEU A 115 -18.15 -15.46 -14.08
CA LEU A 115 -19.33 -16.12 -14.65
C LEU A 115 -20.60 -15.84 -13.81
N ALA A 116 -20.46 -15.86 -12.48
CA ALA A 116 -21.55 -15.56 -11.55
C ALA A 116 -21.89 -14.05 -11.51
N LEU A 117 -20.88 -13.18 -11.58
CA LEU A 117 -21.06 -11.73 -11.60
C LEU A 117 -21.57 -11.20 -12.94
N PHE A 118 -21.24 -11.83 -14.07
CA PHE A 118 -21.80 -11.49 -15.38
C PHE A 118 -23.32 -11.65 -15.40
N TYR A 119 -23.82 -12.73 -14.79
CA TYR A 119 -25.25 -13.00 -14.65
C TYR A 119 -25.98 -11.93 -13.81
N THR A 120 -25.39 -11.48 -12.69
CA THR A 120 -25.99 -10.45 -11.82
C THR A 120 -25.81 -9.02 -12.34
N ALA A 121 -24.71 -8.74 -13.05
CA ALA A 121 -24.42 -7.44 -13.65
C ALA A 121 -25.35 -7.10 -14.83
N LEU A 122 -25.91 -8.11 -15.51
CA LEU A 122 -26.98 -7.95 -16.49
C LEU A 122 -28.24 -7.31 -15.89
N ILE A 123 -28.46 -7.50 -14.57
CA ILE A 123 -29.68 -7.11 -13.85
C ILE A 123 -29.53 -5.74 -13.15
N HIS A 124 -28.32 -5.37 -12.70
CA HIS A 124 -28.12 -4.23 -11.78
C HIS A 124 -27.31 -3.04 -12.34
N HIS A 125 -27.05 -2.98 -13.64
CA HIS A 125 -26.34 -1.87 -14.33
C HIS A 125 -24.97 -1.46 -13.73
N SER A 126 -24.34 -2.30 -12.91
CA SER A 126 -23.07 -2.04 -12.22
C SER A 126 -21.84 -2.60 -12.95
N LEU A 127 -21.97 -2.87 -14.26
CA LEU A 127 -21.02 -3.60 -15.12
C LEU A 127 -19.57 -3.08 -15.10
N LEU A 128 -19.35 -1.80 -14.81
CA LEU A 128 -18.01 -1.20 -14.85
C LEU A 128 -17.20 -1.37 -13.57
N LEU A 129 -17.84 -1.68 -12.44
CA LEU A 129 -17.14 -1.75 -11.14
C LEU A 129 -16.27 -3.01 -11.04
N ALA A 130 -16.79 -4.17 -11.46
CA ALA A 130 -16.08 -5.44 -11.35
C ALA A 130 -14.81 -5.48 -12.24
N PRO A 131 -14.84 -5.06 -13.52
CA PRO A 131 -13.63 -4.93 -14.33
C PRO A 131 -12.62 -3.93 -13.76
N ALA A 132 -13.06 -2.81 -13.19
CA ALA A 132 -12.16 -1.82 -12.59
C ALA A 132 -11.46 -2.38 -11.34
N ILE A 133 -12.19 -3.08 -10.47
CA ILE A 133 -11.62 -3.77 -9.30
C ILE A 133 -10.64 -4.85 -9.77
N PHE A 134 -11.02 -5.67 -10.74
CA PHE A 134 -10.12 -6.69 -11.28
C PHE A 134 -8.83 -6.09 -11.84
N LEU A 135 -8.95 -5.04 -12.66
CA LEU A 135 -7.80 -4.40 -13.30
C LEU A 135 -6.83 -3.78 -12.28
N THR A 136 -7.34 -3.19 -11.20
CA THR A 136 -6.49 -2.64 -10.12
C THR A 136 -5.73 -3.75 -9.39
N HIS A 137 -6.39 -4.86 -9.04
CA HIS A 137 -5.75 -5.98 -8.34
C HIS A 137 -4.78 -6.75 -9.23
N LEU A 138 -5.13 -6.96 -10.50
CA LEU A 138 -4.24 -7.55 -11.51
C LEU A 138 -2.99 -6.68 -11.70
N THR A 139 -3.17 -5.36 -11.84
CA THR A 139 -2.05 -4.41 -11.94
C THR A 139 -1.16 -4.48 -10.70
N TYR A 140 -1.75 -4.46 -9.50
CA TYR A 140 -0.97 -4.59 -8.27
C TYR A 140 -0.18 -5.92 -8.26
N ALA A 141 -0.82 -7.05 -8.55
CA ALA A 141 -0.21 -8.37 -8.51
C ALA A 141 0.98 -8.50 -9.48
N ILE A 142 0.81 -8.05 -10.74
CA ILE A 142 1.88 -8.06 -11.75
C ILE A 142 3.08 -7.27 -11.25
N PHE A 143 2.86 -6.04 -10.77
CA PHE A 143 3.97 -5.18 -10.35
C PHE A 143 4.57 -5.61 -9.02
N PHE A 144 3.79 -6.19 -8.12
CA PHE A 144 4.28 -6.81 -6.89
C PHE A 144 5.25 -7.96 -7.20
N LEU A 145 4.85 -8.90 -8.06
CA LEU A 145 5.72 -9.99 -8.47
C LEU A 145 6.98 -9.46 -9.18
N LYS A 146 6.83 -8.45 -10.05
CA LYS A 146 7.97 -7.76 -10.67
C LYS A 146 8.92 -7.16 -9.64
N GLY A 147 8.40 -6.47 -8.62
CA GLY A 147 9.19 -5.90 -7.55
C GLY A 147 9.94 -6.95 -6.72
N LEU A 148 9.28 -8.08 -6.45
CA LEU A 148 9.83 -9.19 -5.68
C LEU A 148 11.05 -9.84 -6.36
N VAL A 149 10.97 -10.03 -7.68
CA VAL A 149 12.04 -10.67 -8.47
C VAL A 149 13.13 -9.69 -8.92
N THR A 150 12.86 -8.38 -8.89
CA THR A 150 13.84 -7.36 -9.28
C THR A 150 15.04 -7.42 -8.35
N LYS A 151 16.25 -7.43 -8.91
CA LYS A 151 17.50 -7.43 -8.13
C LYS A 151 17.51 -6.22 -7.21
N VAL A 152 17.56 -6.52 -5.92
CA VAL A 152 17.74 -5.55 -4.87
C VAL A 152 19.23 -5.24 -4.80
N ARG A 153 19.63 -4.01 -5.13
CA ARG A 153 20.97 -3.54 -4.75
C ARG A 153 20.90 -3.15 -3.26
N PRO A 154 21.64 -3.82 -2.36
CA PRO A 154 21.77 -3.34 -1.00
C PRO A 154 22.42 -1.94 -1.02
N LEU A 155 21.91 -1.06 -0.16
CA LEU A 155 22.47 0.27 0.10
C LEU A 155 23.39 0.22 1.30
#